data_AF-A0A9D6EGA9-F1
#
_entry.id   AF-A0A9D6EGA9-F1
#
_cell.length_a   1.000
_cell.length_b   1.000
_cell.length_c   1.000
_cell.angle_alpha   90.00
_cell.angle_beta   90.00
_cell.angle_gamma   90.00
#
_symmetry.space_group_name_H-M   'P 1'
#
loop_
_entity.id
_entity.type
_entity.pdbx_description
1 polymer ?
#
loop_
_entity_poly.entity_id
_entity_poly.type
_entity_poly.pdbx_seq_one_letter_code
_entity_poly.pdbx_strand_id
1 'polypeptide(L)' 'MKLSVVIPVYNERATLVTLLGRVLATPMDKEIILVDDASTDGTRELLREIEAGRVALPAEGH' A
#
# COMPACT_ATOMS: atom_id res chain seq x y z
N MET A 1 20.03 4.32 -7.14
CA MET A 1 19.79 4.18 -5.70
C MET A 1 18.30 3.95 -5.52
N LYS A 2 17.88 2.97 -4.74
CA LYS A 2 16.46 2.60 -4.54
C LYS A 2 16.01 3.04 -3.14
N LEU A 3 14.85 3.69 -3.04
CA LEU A 3 14.28 4.11 -1.76
C LEU A 3 13.44 2.96 -1.17
N SER A 4 13.79 2.46 0.01
CA SER A 4 12.92 1.53 0.74
C SER A 4 11.99 2.30 1.67
N VAL A 5 10.69 2.08 1.53
CA VAL A 5 9.61 2.70 2.31
C VAL A 5 8.93 1.62 3.14
N VAL A 6 9.02 1.71 4.46
CA VAL A 6 8.33 0.78 5.37
C VAL A 6 7.09 1.48 5.92
N ILE A 7 5.92 0.85 5.77
CA ILE A 7 4.63 1.42 6.17
C ILE A 7 3.96 0.45 7.15
N PRO A 8 3.86 0.80 8.45
CA PRO A 8 3.01 0.06 9.37
C PRO A 8 1.54 0.32 9.01
N VAL A 9 0.73 -0.73 8.98
CA VAL A 9 -0.67 -0.68 8.57
C VAL A 9 -1.53 -1.24 9.69
N TYR A 10 -2.45 -0.43 10.20
CA TYR A 10 -3.44 -0.86 11.18
C TYR A 10 -4.81 -0.30 10.81
N ASN A 11 -5.77 -1.19 10.52
CA ASN A 11 -7.13 -0.82 10.16
C ASN A 11 -7.23 0.24 9.05
N GLU A 12 -6.46 0.06 7.98
CA GLU A 12 -6.41 0.99 6.83
C GLU A 12 -7.19 0.49 5.61
N ARG A 13 -8.14 -0.45 5.76
CA ARG A 13 -8.86 -1.03 4.61
C ARG A 13 -9.48 0.04 3.69
N ALA A 14 -9.96 1.13 4.27
CA ALA A 14 -10.60 2.22 3.53
C ALA A 14 -9.62 3.20 2.86
N THR A 15 -8.37 3.29 3.33
CA THR A 15 -7.43 4.36 2.97
C THR A 15 -6.17 3.85 2.27
N LEU A 16 -5.82 2.58 2.46
CA LEU A 16 -4.55 2.00 2.02
C LEU A 16 -4.30 2.15 0.52
N VAL A 17 -5.32 1.92 -0.31
CA VAL A 17 -5.19 2.01 -1.78
C VAL A 17 -4.85 3.44 -2.23
N THR A 18 -5.51 4.44 -1.64
CA THR A 18 -5.22 5.85 -1.92
C THR A 18 -3.84 6.26 -1.42
N LEU A 19 -3.45 5.79 -0.23
CA LEU A 19 -2.11 6.02 0.33
C LEU A 19 -1.03 5.46 -0.59
N LEU A 20 -1.18 4.19 -1.01
CA LEU A 20 -0.25 3.53 -1.91
C LEU A 20 -0.15 4.26 -3.26
N GLY A 21 -1.27 4.72 -3.82
CA GLY A 21 -1.25 5.53 -5.05
C GLY A 21 -0.37 6.78 -4.93
N ARG A 22 -0.47 7.51 -3.81
CA ARG A 22 0.38 8.69 -3.54
C ARG A 22 1.85 8.33 -3.40
N VAL A 23 2.16 7.25 -2.69
CA VAL A 23 3.55 6.77 -2.54
C VAL A 23 4.11 6.33 -3.89
N LEU A 24 3.31 5.63 -4.70
CA LEU A 24 3.71 5.13 -6.02
C LEU A 24 3.89 6.25 -7.05
N ALA A 25 3.13 7.34 -6.97
CA ALA A 25 3.23 8.48 -7.88
C ALA A 25 4.57 9.25 -7.78
N THR A 26 5.34 9.11 -6.70
CA THR A 26 6.65 9.77 -6.58
C THR A 26 7.64 9.25 -7.64
N PRO A 27 8.31 10.11 -8.44
CA PRO A 27 9.17 9.67 -9.55
C PRO A 27 10.55 9.18 -9.07
N MET A 28 10.57 8.09 -8.29
CA MET A 28 11.77 7.45 -7.78
C MET A 28 11.61 5.93 -7.81
N ASP A 29 12.69 5.21 -8.07
CA ASP A 29 12.72 3.75 -7.88
C ASP A 29 12.60 3.45 -6.38
N LYS A 30 11.62 2.59 -6.04
CA LYS A 30 11.24 2.35 -4.65
C LYS A 30 10.84 0.92 -4.40
N GLU A 31 11.03 0.51 -3.16
CA GLU A 31 10.53 -0.72 -2.57
C GLU A 31 9.58 -0.34 -1.44
N ILE A 32 8.41 -0.97 -1.38
CA ILE A 32 7.42 -0.70 -0.34
C ILE A 32 7.22 -1.98 0.46
N ILE A 33 7.43 -1.89 1.77
CA ILE A 33 7.26 -2.98 2.72
C ILE A 33 6.09 -2.61 3.64
N LEU A 34 4.99 -3.34 3.54
CA LEU A 34 3.80 -3.15 4.36
C LEU A 34 3.84 -4.12 5.54
N VAL A 35 3.66 -3.60 6.76
CA VAL A 35 3.66 -4.40 8.00
C VAL A 35 2.29 -4.26 8.66
N ASP A 36 1.46 -5.29 8.57
CA ASP A 36 0.16 -5.35 9.25
C ASP A 36 0.35 -5.47 10.77
N ASP A 37 -0.21 -4.53 11.53
CA ASP A 37 -0.14 -4.48 13.00
C ASP A 37 -1.42 -5.04 13.63
N ALA A 38 -1.74 -6.29 13.31
CA ALA A 38 -2.90 -7.01 13.81
C ALA A 38 -4.27 -6.33 13.51
N SER A 39 -4.45 -5.86 12.27
CA SER A 39 -5.72 -5.26 11.84
C SER A 39 -6.91 -6.24 11.96
N THR A 40 -8.09 -5.69 12.21
CA THR A 40 -9.35 -6.42 12.40
C THR A 40 -10.48 -5.96 11.49
N ASP A 41 -10.23 -4.95 10.65
CA ASP A 41 -11.21 -4.32 9.76
C ASP A 41 -11.26 -4.92 8.34
N GLY A 42 -10.48 -5.96 8.07
CA GLY A 42 -10.33 -6.53 6.72
C GLY A 42 -9.13 -6.01 5.92
N THR A 43 -8.20 -5.27 6.56
CA THR A 43 -6.94 -4.79 5.94
C THR A 43 -6.06 -5.95 5.47
N ARG A 44 -5.98 -7.04 6.25
CA ARG A 44 -5.12 -8.18 5.94
C ARG A 44 -5.53 -8.88 4.65
N GLU A 45 -6.83 -8.98 4.40
CA GLU A 45 -7.41 -9.53 3.18
C GLU A 45 -7.07 -8.62 1.99
N LEU A 46 -7.22 -7.30 2.16
CA LEU A 46 -6.86 -6.32 1.13
C LEU A 46 -5.37 -6.40 0.76
N LEU A 47 -4.48 -6.52 1.75
CA LEU A 47 -3.04 -6.69 1.52
C LEU A 47 -2.72 -7.93 0.65
N ARG A 48 -3.39 -9.06 0.91
CA ARG A 48 -3.24 -10.29 0.12
C ARG A 48 -3.77 -10.12 -1.31
N GLU A 49 -4.83 -9.36 -1.51
CA GLU A 49 -5.35 -9.08 -2.85
C GLU A 49 -4.41 -8.16 -3.64
N ILE A 50 -3.79 -7.17 -2.97
CA ILE A 50 -2.75 -6.31 -3.58
C ILE A 50 -1.53 -7.16 -3.96
N GLU A 51 -1.02 -8.00 -3.07
CA GLU A 51 0.13 -8.88 -3.34
C GLU A 51 -0.16 -9.84 -4.51
N ALA A 52 -1.38 -10.37 -4.60
CA ALA A 52 -1.81 -11.23 -5.70
C ALA A 52 -2.11 -10.47 -7.01
N GLY A 53 -1.95 -9.14 -7.05
CA GLY A 53 -2.25 -8.32 -8.22
C GLY A 53 -3.74 -8.24 -8.58
N ARG A 54 -4.63 -8.51 -7.62
CA ARG A 54 -6.09 -8.48 -7.80
C ARG A 54 -6.71 -7.11 -7.53
N VAL A 55 -5.93 -6.16 -6.99
CA VAL A 55 -6.34 -4.78 -6.75
C VAL A 55 -5.52 -3.86 -7.63
N ALA A 56 -6.19 -3.07 -8.46
CA ALA A 56 -5.53 -1.99 -9.19
C ALA A 56 -5.18 -0.86 -8.22
N LEU A 57 -3.91 -0.50 -8.14
CA LEU A 57 -3.47 0.67 -7.40
C LEU A 57 -3.59 1.90 -8.32
N PRO A 58 -4.22 2.99 -7.86
CA PRO A 58 -4.40 4.18 -8.68
C PRO A 58 -3.05 4.79 -9.03
N ALA A 59 -2.89 5.16 -10.30
CA ALA A 59 -1.63 5.70 -10.83
C ALA A 59 -1.50 7.23 -10.64
N GLU A 60 -2.50 7.94 -10.12
CA GLU A 60 -2.56 9.40 -10.29
C GLU A 60 -2.63 10.22 -9.00
N GLY A 61 -1.81 11.28 -9.03
CA GLY A 61 -2.08 12.54 -8.37
C GLY A 61 -3.11 13.34 -9.16
N HIS A 62 -4.04 13.96 -8.43
CA HIS A 62 -4.78 15.13 -8.88
C HIS A 62 -3.89 16.36 -8.83
#